data_AF-A0A8T4I8T9-F1
#
_entry.id   AF-A0A8T4I8T9-F1
#
_cell.length_a   1.000
_cell.length_b   1.000
_cell.length_c   1.000
_cell.angle_alpha   90.00
_cell.angle_beta   90.00
_cell.angle_gamma   90.00
#
_symmetry.space_group_name_H-M   'P 1'
#
loop_
_entity.id
_entity.type
_entity.pdbx_description
1 polymer ?
#
loop_
_entity_poly.entity_id
_entity_poly.type
_entity_poly.pdbx_seq_one_letter_code
_entity_poly.pdbx_strand_id
1 'polypeptide(L)'
;MMRRLLLIGSATIAALPLGGAQASGGGNGTDLAFIPMERISVPIVDAGRVEGALRFRIVLEAKDDEAAQKLTAELPTLRAQALSIGSEFSRLSASPFIAVDARRFSAELNQAMHKREPAIARVLLVEVAARSS
;
A
#
# COMPACT_ATOMS: atom_id res chain seq x y z
N MET A 1 40.26 62.03 4.64
CA MET A 1 39.19 62.25 5.64
C MET A 1 37.96 62.70 4.85
N MET A 2 36.85 61.99 4.64
CA MET A 2 36.20 60.82 5.23
C MET A 2 35.67 59.90 4.10
N ARG A 3 35.68 58.59 4.33
CA ARG A 3 35.26 57.54 3.39
C ARG A 3 33.84 57.12 3.77
N ARG A 4 32.83 57.52 3.00
CA ARG A 4 31.43 57.07 3.17
C ARG A 4 31.22 55.82 2.31
N LEU A 5 31.14 54.66 2.97
CA LEU A 5 30.84 53.38 2.34
C LEU A 5 29.33 53.32 2.03
N LEU A 6 29.01 53.05 0.76
CA LEU A 6 27.66 52.80 0.26
C LEU A 6 27.35 51.30 0.47
N LEU A 7 26.37 51.00 1.31
CA LEU A 7 25.88 49.62 1.55
C LEU A 7 25.01 49.19 0.37
N ILE A 8 25.52 48.27 -0.45
CA ILE A 8 24.74 47.52 -1.44
C ILE A 8 24.08 46.35 -0.70
N GLY A 9 22.77 46.43 -0.52
CA GLY A 9 21.94 45.34 0.01
C GLY A 9 21.66 44.33 -1.10
N SER A 10 22.33 43.18 -1.05
CA SER A 10 21.99 42.00 -1.84
C SER A 10 21.34 40.99 -0.90
N ALA A 11 20.02 40.87 -0.97
CA ALA A 11 19.26 39.86 -0.23
C ALA A 11 19.54 38.47 -0.82
N THR A 12 20.28 37.65 -0.09
CA THR A 12 20.40 36.21 -0.35
C THR A 12 19.11 35.52 0.10
N ILE A 13 18.32 35.06 -0.87
CA ILE A 13 17.19 34.16 -0.62
C ILE A 13 17.79 32.81 -0.18
N ALA A 14 17.65 32.49 1.10
CA ALA A 14 17.97 31.18 1.63
C ALA A 14 16.96 30.16 1.08
N ALA A 15 17.42 29.27 0.20
CA ALA A 15 16.67 28.09 -0.20
C ALA A 15 16.54 27.16 1.00
N LEU A 16 15.35 27.12 1.61
CA LEU A 16 15.00 26.09 2.58
C LEU A 16 14.86 24.76 1.82
N PRO A 17 15.55 23.68 2.22
CA PRO A 17 15.29 22.37 1.64
C PRO A 17 13.86 21.96 2.01
N LEU A 18 13.01 21.80 1.00
CA LEU A 18 11.73 21.10 1.13
C LEU A 18 12.02 19.76 1.79
N GLY A 19 11.47 19.58 2.99
CA GLY A 19 11.69 18.41 3.84
C GLY A 19 11.47 17.13 3.06
N GLY A 20 12.56 16.43 2.77
CA GLY A 20 12.50 14.99 2.59
C GLY A 20 12.10 14.39 3.92
N ALA A 21 10.95 13.73 3.98
CA ALA A 21 10.57 12.92 5.11
C ALA A 21 11.59 11.77 5.23
N GLN A 22 12.61 11.95 6.06
CA GLN A 22 13.49 10.86 6.48
C GLN A 22 12.77 10.08 7.56
N ALA A 23 12.24 8.91 7.18
CA ALA A 23 11.81 7.91 8.15
C ALA A 23 13.06 7.27 8.76
N SER A 24 13.50 7.75 9.92
CA SER A 24 14.52 7.07 10.74
C SER A 24 13.81 6.05 11.64
N GLY A 25 13.52 4.87 11.09
CA GLY A 25 13.08 3.71 11.88
C GLY A 25 14.29 3.04 12.52
N GLY A 26 14.75 3.56 13.66
CA GLY A 26 15.70 2.88 14.53
C GLY A 26 14.95 2.19 15.66
N GLY A 27 14.52 0.95 15.44
CA GLY A 27 13.80 0.14 16.42
C GLY A 27 14.49 -1.20 16.63
N ASN A 28 15.18 -1.36 17.76
CA ASN A 28 15.81 -2.62 18.18
C ASN A 28 14.76 -3.61 18.73
N GLY A 29 13.84 -4.03 17.87
CA GLY A 29 13.12 -5.30 17.93
C GLY A 29 13.31 -5.97 16.58
N THR A 30 13.22 -7.29 16.47
CA THR A 30 13.24 -8.01 15.19
C THR A 30 12.43 -7.21 14.16
N ASP A 31 13.11 -6.53 13.24
CA ASP A 31 12.52 -5.42 12.48
C ASP A 31 11.62 -6.05 11.42
N LEU A 32 10.36 -6.29 11.77
CA LEU A 32 9.39 -6.87 10.86
C LEU A 32 9.17 -5.85 9.76
N ALA A 33 9.71 -6.15 8.57
CA ALA A 33 9.58 -5.27 7.43
C ALA A 33 8.15 -5.35 6.86
N PHE A 34 7.41 -4.25 7.03
CA PHE A 34 6.05 -4.09 6.50
C PHE A 34 6.08 -3.30 5.19
N ILE A 35 5.63 -3.92 4.11
CA ILE A 35 5.57 -3.34 2.77
C ILE A 35 4.11 -2.96 2.45
N PRO A 36 3.72 -1.67 2.54
CA PRO A 36 2.38 -1.25 2.20
C PRO A 36 2.15 -1.29 0.69
N MET A 37 0.93 -1.68 0.29
CA MET A 37 0.51 -1.64 -1.11
C MET A 37 -0.49 -0.50 -1.35
N GLU A 38 -0.45 0.04 -2.57
CA GLU A 38 -1.47 0.96 -3.02
C GLU A 38 -2.86 0.32 -2.98
N ARG A 39 -3.90 1.15 -2.80
CA ARG A 39 -5.29 0.68 -2.83
C ARG A 39 -5.59 -0.05 -4.13
N ILE A 40 -6.28 -1.17 -4.00
CA ILE A 40 -6.79 -1.98 -5.11
C ILE A 40 -8.30 -1.75 -5.19
N SER A 41 -8.81 -1.62 -6.41
CA SER A 41 -10.23 -1.50 -6.70
C SER A 41 -10.58 -2.47 -7.81
N VAL A 42 -11.56 -3.33 -7.56
CA VAL A 42 -12.06 -4.30 -8.54
C VAL A 42 -13.57 -4.13 -8.68
N PRO A 43 -14.14 -4.27 -9.88
CA PRO A 43 -15.58 -4.12 -10.08
C PRO A 43 -16.34 -5.26 -9.38
N ILE A 44 -17.52 -4.94 -8.85
CA ILE A 44 -18.52 -5.93 -8.44
C ILE A 44 -19.48 -6.05 -9.62
N VAL A 45 -19.57 -7.25 -10.20
CA VAL A 45 -20.41 -7.54 -11.36
C VAL A 45 -21.51 -8.49 -10.95
N ASP A 46 -22.77 -8.08 -11.12
CA ASP A 46 -23.95 -8.91 -10.90
C ASP A 46 -24.84 -8.87 -12.14
N ALA A 47 -25.40 -10.02 -12.54
CA ALA A 47 -26.24 -10.17 -13.73
C ALA A 47 -25.69 -9.48 -15.02
N GLY A 48 -24.36 -9.43 -15.18
CA GLY A 48 -23.70 -8.79 -16.32
C GLY A 48 -23.57 -7.27 -16.25
N ARG A 49 -23.88 -6.64 -15.09
CA ARG A 49 -23.76 -5.20 -14.84
C ARG A 49 -22.77 -4.92 -13.74
N VAL A 50 -22.07 -3.79 -13.85
CA VAL A 50 -21.22 -3.28 -12.77
C VAL A 50 -22.12 -2.56 -11.77
N GLU A 51 -22.29 -3.13 -10.58
CA GLU A 51 -23.14 -2.57 -9.52
C GLU A 51 -22.33 -1.74 -8.52
N GLY A 52 -21.00 -1.87 -8.53
CA GLY A 52 -20.13 -1.17 -7.61
C GLY A 52 -18.68 -1.60 -7.69
N ALA A 53 -17.93 -1.33 -6.62
CA ALA A 53 -16.53 -1.72 -6.51
C ALA A 53 -16.18 -2.23 -5.11
N LEU A 54 -15.41 -3.31 -5.08
CA LEU A 54 -14.68 -3.77 -3.90
C LEU A 54 -13.34 -3.04 -3.87
N ARG A 55 -13.12 -2.26 -2.81
CA ARG A 55 -11.90 -1.49 -2.59
C ARG A 55 -11.19 -2.03 -1.35
N PHE A 56 -9.91 -2.30 -1.47
CA PHE A 56 -9.14 -2.81 -0.34
C PHE A 56 -7.68 -2.36 -0.36
N ARG A 57 -7.04 -2.39 0.80
CA ARG A 57 -5.61 -2.14 0.98
C ARG A 57 -5.01 -3.27 1.79
N ILE A 58 -3.83 -3.70 1.37
CA ILE A 58 -3.06 -4.71 2.05
C ILE A 58 -1.66 -4.20 2.39
N VAL A 59 -1.09 -4.77 3.44
CA VAL A 59 0.31 -4.63 3.82
C VAL A 59 0.90 -6.03 3.86
N LEU A 60 2.06 -6.22 3.24
CA LEU A 60 2.80 -7.47 3.30
C LEU A 60 3.79 -7.40 4.46
N GLU A 61 3.79 -8.41 5.31
CA GLU A 61 4.83 -8.60 6.30
C GLU A 61 5.87 -9.56 5.72
N ALA A 62 7.13 -9.12 5.62
CA ALA A 62 8.23 -9.98 5.22
C ALA A 62 8.70 -10.85 6.40
N LYS A 63 9.32 -11.99 6.07
CA LYS A 63 9.95 -12.85 7.09
C LYS A 63 11.21 -12.24 7.70
N ASP A 64 11.96 -11.48 6.92
CA ASP A 64 13.24 -10.86 7.24
C ASP A 64 13.57 -9.73 6.24
N ASP A 65 14.70 -9.07 6.41
CA ASP A 65 15.12 -7.92 5.59
C ASP A 65 15.43 -8.30 4.13
N GLU A 66 15.96 -9.51 3.88
CA GLU A 66 16.23 -9.98 2.52
C GLU A 66 14.92 -10.25 1.77
N ALA A 67 13.98 -10.93 2.44
CA ALA A 67 12.62 -11.10 1.98
C ALA A 67 11.96 -9.74 1.70
N ALA A 68 12.17 -8.73 2.56
CA ALA A 68 11.59 -7.41 2.35
C ALA A 68 12.09 -6.74 1.06
N GLN A 69 13.39 -6.83 0.78
CA GLN A 69 13.97 -6.29 -0.45
C GLN A 69 13.43 -7.01 -1.69
N LYS A 70 13.35 -8.35 -1.63
CA LYS A 70 12.76 -9.16 -2.71
C LYS A 70 11.30 -8.80 -2.95
N LEU A 71 10.48 -8.77 -1.89
CA LEU A 71 9.06 -8.43 -1.98
C LEU A 71 8.84 -7.02 -2.52
N THR A 72 9.70 -6.07 -2.14
CA THR A 72 9.66 -4.70 -2.64
C THR A 72 9.94 -4.64 -4.14
N ALA A 73 10.94 -5.38 -4.62
CA ALA A 73 11.25 -5.48 -6.05
C ALA A 73 10.12 -6.14 -6.86
N GLU A 74 9.39 -7.08 -6.25
CA GLU A 74 8.29 -7.81 -6.88
C GLU A 74 6.90 -7.19 -6.67
N LEU A 75 6.81 -6.00 -6.04
CA LEU A 75 5.54 -5.35 -5.72
C LEU A 75 4.55 -5.26 -6.89
N PRO A 76 4.94 -4.91 -8.14
CA PRO A 76 4.01 -4.89 -9.27
C PRO A 76 3.38 -6.26 -9.54
N THR A 77 4.18 -7.32 -9.45
CA THR A 77 3.78 -8.70 -9.69
C THR A 77 2.90 -9.24 -8.56
N LEU A 78 3.18 -8.86 -7.31
CA LEU A 78 2.35 -9.16 -6.15
C LEU A 78 1.02 -8.39 -6.21
N ARG A 79 1.04 -7.15 -6.72
CA ARG A 79 -0.16 -6.32 -6.90
C ARG A 79 -1.11 -6.94 -7.91
N ALA A 80 -0.58 -7.42 -9.04
CA ALA A 80 -1.38 -8.13 -10.05
C ALA A 80 -2.07 -9.38 -9.48
N GLN A 81 -1.41 -10.07 -8.55
CA GLN A 81 -2.00 -11.23 -7.87
C GLN A 81 -3.12 -10.83 -6.92
N ALA A 82 -2.89 -9.81 -6.08
CA ALA A 82 -3.91 -9.29 -5.19
C ALA A 82 -5.14 -8.77 -5.97
N LEU A 83 -4.92 -8.14 -7.14
CA LEU A 83 -5.98 -7.77 -8.09
C LEU A 83 -6.77 -8.98 -8.56
N SER A 84 -6.11 -10.08 -8.95
CA SER A 84 -6.76 -11.31 -9.40
C SER A 84 -7.58 -11.96 -8.28
N ILE A 85 -7.01 -12.07 -7.07
CA ILE A 85 -7.71 -12.62 -5.90
C ILE A 85 -8.93 -11.77 -5.56
N GLY A 86 -8.76 -10.45 -5.49
CA GLY A 86 -9.86 -9.52 -5.23
C GLY A 86 -10.96 -9.61 -6.29
N SER A 87 -10.60 -9.76 -7.57
CA SER A 87 -11.58 -9.89 -8.66
C SER A 87 -12.44 -11.15 -8.52
N GLU A 88 -11.82 -12.28 -8.17
CA GLU A 88 -12.58 -13.52 -7.96
C GLU A 88 -13.45 -13.46 -6.71
N PHE A 89 -12.93 -12.92 -5.60
CA PHE A 89 -13.73 -12.69 -4.39
C PHE A 89 -14.91 -11.76 -4.66
N SER A 90 -14.67 -10.68 -5.43
CA SER A 90 -15.70 -9.72 -5.81
C SER A 90 -16.86 -10.39 -6.54
N ARG A 91 -16.54 -11.29 -7.47
CA ARG A 91 -17.51 -12.04 -8.28
C ARG A 91 -18.30 -13.07 -7.48
N LEU A 92 -17.68 -13.73 -6.49
CA LEU A 92 -18.29 -14.85 -5.77
C LEU A 92 -18.92 -14.46 -4.43
N SER A 93 -18.52 -13.34 -3.84
CA SER A 93 -18.78 -13.08 -2.42
C SER A 93 -18.95 -11.61 -2.05
N ALA A 94 -18.80 -10.67 -2.98
CA ALA A 94 -19.04 -9.25 -2.70
C ALA A 94 -20.36 -8.76 -3.31
N SER A 95 -21.01 -7.84 -2.60
CA SER A 95 -22.10 -7.02 -3.12
C SER A 95 -22.02 -5.63 -2.48
N PRO A 96 -22.36 -4.55 -3.20
CA PRO A 96 -22.37 -3.20 -2.63
C PRO A 96 -23.45 -3.01 -1.56
N PHE A 97 -24.40 -3.95 -1.43
CA PHE A 97 -25.56 -3.85 -0.53
C PHE A 97 -25.40 -4.65 0.76
N ILE A 98 -24.30 -5.39 0.92
CA ILE A 98 -24.02 -6.22 2.10
C ILE A 98 -22.64 -5.89 2.66
N ALA A 99 -22.44 -6.16 3.95
CA ALA A 99 -21.13 -6.04 4.56
C ALA A 99 -20.15 -7.06 3.96
N VAL A 100 -18.92 -6.63 3.73
CA VAL A 100 -17.85 -7.53 3.26
C VAL A 100 -17.41 -8.43 4.41
N ASP A 101 -17.34 -9.75 4.18
CA ASP A 101 -16.70 -10.67 5.11
C ASP A 101 -15.17 -10.52 5.04
N ALA A 102 -14.67 -9.55 5.81
CA ALA A 102 -13.25 -9.23 5.86
C ALA A 102 -12.39 -10.40 6.36
N ARG A 103 -12.93 -11.26 7.23
CA ARG A 103 -12.18 -12.41 7.76
C ARG A 103 -11.95 -13.42 6.65
N ARG A 104 -13.02 -13.79 5.94
CA ARG A 104 -12.90 -14.70 4.79
C ARG A 104 -11.96 -14.13 3.73
N PHE A 105 -12.14 -12.86 3.36
CA PHE A 105 -11.29 -12.23 2.34
C PHE A 105 -9.82 -12.17 2.76
N SER A 106 -9.53 -11.85 4.03
CA SER A 106 -8.17 -11.84 4.56
C SER A 106 -7.52 -13.24 4.54
N ALA A 107 -8.29 -14.28 4.85
CA ALA A 107 -7.80 -15.66 4.80
C ALA A 107 -7.47 -16.09 3.37
N GLU A 108 -8.34 -15.77 2.40
CA GLU A 108 -8.13 -16.06 0.99
C GLU A 108 -6.89 -15.32 0.44
N LEU A 109 -6.75 -14.03 0.75
CA LEU A 109 -5.56 -13.24 0.40
C LEU A 109 -4.29 -13.85 1.00
N ASN A 110 -4.29 -14.13 2.31
CA ASN A 110 -3.12 -14.65 2.99
C ASN A 110 -2.70 -16.02 2.42
N GLN A 111 -3.65 -16.93 2.23
CA GLN A 111 -3.38 -18.26 1.67
C GLN A 111 -2.83 -18.18 0.25
N ALA A 112 -3.48 -17.41 -0.63
CA ALA A 112 -3.10 -17.35 -2.05
C ALA A 112 -1.77 -16.63 -2.27
N MET A 113 -1.53 -15.53 -1.56
CA MET A 113 -0.28 -14.78 -1.65
C MET A 113 0.89 -15.57 -1.07
N HIS A 114 0.73 -16.18 0.10
CA HIS A 114 1.78 -17.01 0.71
C HIS A 114 2.12 -18.24 -0.12
N LYS A 115 1.12 -18.88 -0.77
CA LYS A 115 1.34 -20.01 -1.68
C LYS A 115 2.21 -19.63 -2.88
N ARG A 116 2.10 -18.40 -3.37
CA ARG A 116 2.90 -17.90 -4.49
C ARG A 116 4.28 -17.43 -4.04
N GLU A 117 4.36 -16.69 -2.94
CA GLU A 117 5.61 -16.13 -2.44
C GLU A 117 5.80 -16.46 -0.96
N PRO A 118 6.57 -17.52 -0.65
CA PRO A 118 6.84 -17.94 0.71
C PRO A 118 7.64 -16.92 1.54
N ALA A 119 8.28 -15.90 0.94
CA ALA A 119 8.95 -14.83 1.66
C ALA A 119 7.97 -13.92 2.44
N ILE A 120 6.67 -13.97 2.11
CA ILE A 120 5.62 -13.28 2.86
C ILE A 120 5.36 -14.05 4.16
N ALA A 121 5.55 -13.41 5.31
CA ALA A 121 5.15 -13.97 6.60
C ALA A 121 3.62 -13.92 6.77
N ARG A 122 3.02 -12.76 6.50
CA ARG A 122 1.57 -12.53 6.56
C ARG A 122 1.11 -11.46 5.57
N VAL A 123 -0.14 -11.55 5.15
CA VAL A 123 -0.85 -10.48 4.45
C VAL A 123 -1.86 -9.84 5.40
N LEU A 124 -1.73 -8.54 5.61
CA LEU A 124 -2.58 -7.76 6.50
C LEU A 124 -3.59 -6.97 5.67
N LEU A 125 -4.88 -7.28 5.82
CA LEU A 125 -5.97 -6.49 5.24
C LEU A 125 -6.26 -5.29 6.15
N VAL A 126 -5.85 -4.09 5.73
CA VAL A 126 -5.95 -2.87 6.57
C VAL A 126 -7.18 -2.02 6.26
N GLU A 127 -7.69 -2.09 5.03
CA GLU A 127 -8.94 -1.44 4.63
C GLU A 127 -9.68 -2.39 3.69
N VAL A 128 -11.02 -2.49 3.85
CA VAL A 128 -11.89 -3.14 2.88
C VAL A 128 -13.27 -2.47 2.88
N ALA A 129 -13.83 -2.24 1.71
CA ALA A 129 -15.18 -1.72 1.54
C ALA A 129 -15.77 -2.17 0.19
N ALA A 130 -17.05 -2.51 0.18
CA ALA A 130 -17.86 -2.59 -1.03
C ALA A 130 -18.73 -1.33 -1.10
N ARG A 131 -18.77 -0.67 -2.25
CA ARG A 131 -19.60 0.52 -2.45
C ARG A 131 -20.27 0.47 -3.81
N SER A 132 -21.53 0.93 -3.88
CA SER A 132 -22.21 1.17 -5.15
C SER A 132 -21.49 2.27 -5.92
N SER A 133 -21.57 2.21 -7.25
CA SER A 133 -21.07 3.26 -8.15
C SER A 133 -21.94 4.52 -8.08
#